data_AF-A0A7Y6N0E4-F1
#
_entry.id   AF-A0A7Y6N0E4-F1
#
_cell.length_a   1.000
_cell.length_b   1.000
_cell.length_c   1.000
_cell.angle_alpha   90.00
_cell.angle_beta   90.00
_cell.angle_gamma   90.00
#
_symmetry.space_group_name_H-M   'P 1'
#
loop_
_entity.id
_entity.type
_entity.pdbx_description
1 polymer ?
#
loop_
_entity_poly.entity_id
_entity_poly.type
_entity_poly.pdbx_seq_one_letter_code
_entity_poly.pdbx_strand_id
1 'polypeptide(L)'
;MQEISTKPYLLRALYEWCTDNGYTPHIAVRVDNQTRVPRQFVRDNEIVLNISFEATSQLQMGNEWIEFNARFSGKSHKIEVPVANILAIYARENGQGMAFPVESAGGEAQDSGADAADEADTPAAPRAVETAPVDPAEASDADDKPQPDDDGSKGGGRARLKIVK
;
A
#
# COMPACT_ATOMS: atom_id res chain seq x y z
N MET A 1 11.67 -16.46 16.61
CA MET A 1 10.63 -16.68 15.60
C MET A 1 11.06 -15.87 14.40
N GLN A 2 11.21 -16.45 13.20
CA GLN A 2 11.49 -15.63 12.02
C GLN A 2 10.30 -14.68 11.82
N GLU A 3 10.56 -13.39 11.71
CA GLU A 3 9.52 -12.41 11.42
C GLU A 3 9.03 -12.58 9.98
N ILE A 4 7.73 -12.41 9.78
CA ILE A 4 7.13 -12.47 8.44
C ILE A 4 7.43 -11.16 7.74
N SER A 5 7.96 -11.21 6.52
CA SER A 5 8.22 -10.01 5.72
C SER A 5 6.94 -9.18 5.53
N THR A 6 7.04 -7.87 5.74
CA THR A 6 5.95 -6.91 5.51
C THR A 6 5.76 -6.59 4.02
N LYS A 7 6.77 -6.87 3.18
CA LYS A 7 6.81 -6.60 1.74
C LYS A 7 5.56 -7.04 0.96
N PRO A 8 5.07 -8.30 1.06
CA PRO A 8 3.86 -8.71 0.32
C PRO A 8 2.60 -7.96 0.75
N TYR A 9 2.53 -7.50 2.01
CA TYR A 9 1.39 -6.73 2.50
C TYR A 9 1.41 -5.30 1.97
N LEU A 10 2.59 -4.67 1.97
CA LEU A 10 2.79 -3.34 1.39
C LEU A 10 2.54 -3.35 -0.12
N LEU A 11 2.96 -4.40 -0.83
CA LEU A 11 2.67 -4.58 -2.25
C LEU A 11 1.16 -4.57 -2.54
N ARG A 12 0.38 -5.33 -1.78
CA ARG A 12 -1.09 -5.35 -1.93
C ARG A 12 -1.71 -3.99 -1.62
N ALA A 13 -1.30 -3.34 -0.53
CA ALA A 13 -1.82 -2.03 -0.16
C ALA A 13 -1.53 -0.96 -1.24
N LEU A 14 -0.32 -0.95 -1.81
CA LEU A 14 0.05 0.01 -2.85
C LEU A 14 -0.61 -0.32 -4.20
N TYR A 15 -0.84 -1.59 -4.50
CA TYR A 15 -1.63 -2.00 -5.66
C TYR A 15 -3.09 -1.51 -5.56
N GLU A 16 -3.72 -1.70 -4.41
CA GLU A 16 -5.09 -1.21 -4.14
C GLU A 16 -5.14 0.31 -4.22
N TRP A 17 -4.21 1.01 -3.56
CA TRP A 17 -4.12 2.47 -3.65
C TRP A 17 -3.95 2.97 -5.09
N CYS A 18 -3.10 2.33 -5.90
CA CYS A 18 -2.96 2.68 -7.32
C CYS A 18 -4.30 2.52 -8.05
N THR A 19 -4.97 1.39 -7.83
CA THR A 19 -6.22 1.03 -8.50
C THR A 19 -7.36 1.99 -8.13
N ASP A 20 -7.50 2.32 -6.85
CA ASP A 20 -8.54 3.24 -6.35
C ASP A 20 -8.38 4.67 -6.90
N ASN A 21 -7.14 5.09 -7.16
CA ASN A 21 -6.84 6.38 -7.79
C ASN A 21 -6.94 6.34 -9.32
N GLY A 22 -7.24 5.19 -9.93
CA GLY A 22 -7.24 5.01 -11.38
C GLY A 22 -5.85 5.07 -12.01
N TYR A 23 -4.79 4.82 -11.24
CA TYR A 23 -3.41 4.72 -11.71
C TYR A 23 -3.07 3.32 -12.21
N THR A 24 -1.99 3.22 -12.99
CA THR A 24 -1.54 1.96 -13.57
C THR A 24 -0.39 1.37 -12.73
N PRO A 25 -0.64 0.38 -11.85
CA PRO A 25 0.41 -0.20 -11.01
C PRO A 25 1.43 -0.97 -11.85
N HIS A 26 2.70 -0.62 -11.68
CA HIS A 26 3.86 -1.31 -12.26
C HIS A 26 4.75 -1.85 -11.15
N ILE A 27 5.33 -3.01 -11.38
CA ILE A 27 6.38 -3.58 -10.53
C ILE A 27 7.71 -3.65 -11.29
N ALA A 28 8.79 -3.25 -10.62
CA ALA A 28 10.15 -3.53 -11.08
C ALA A 28 10.61 -4.83 -10.42
N VAL A 29 11.18 -5.73 -11.21
CA VAL A 29 11.48 -7.11 -10.78
C VAL A 29 12.89 -7.47 -11.19
N ARG A 30 13.68 -8.02 -10.26
CA ARG A 30 14.92 -8.71 -10.57
C ARG A 30 14.64 -10.11 -11.09
N VAL A 31 15.24 -10.46 -12.22
CA VAL A 31 15.03 -11.74 -12.89
C VAL A 31 16.20 -12.67 -12.58
N ASP A 32 15.89 -13.78 -11.94
CA ASP A 32 16.82 -14.86 -11.62
C ASP A 32 16.31 -16.21 -12.17
N ASN A 33 16.79 -17.33 -11.61
CA ASN A 33 16.37 -18.67 -12.03
C ASN A 33 14.99 -19.09 -11.50
N GLN A 34 14.48 -18.44 -10.45
CA GLN A 34 13.16 -18.71 -9.87
C GLN A 34 12.07 -17.86 -10.53
N THR A 35 12.46 -16.79 -11.21
CA THR A 35 11.55 -15.88 -11.90
C THR A 35 11.17 -16.41 -13.28
N ARG A 36 9.86 -16.59 -13.52
CA ARG A 36 9.31 -16.98 -14.82
C ARG A 36 8.69 -15.78 -15.53
N VAL A 37 9.43 -15.26 -16.49
CA VAL A 37 9.02 -14.20 -17.42
C VAL A 37 9.56 -14.51 -18.83
N PRO A 38 8.96 -13.98 -19.92
CA PRO A 38 9.52 -14.16 -21.25
C PRO A 38 10.85 -13.39 -21.36
N ARG A 39 11.96 -14.15 -21.40
CA ARG A 39 13.33 -13.64 -21.25
C ARG A 39 13.72 -12.58 -22.29
N GLN A 40 13.08 -12.55 -23.46
CA GLN A 40 13.34 -11.55 -24.49
C GLN A 40 12.97 -10.10 -24.11
N PHE A 41 12.17 -9.89 -23.06
CA PHE A 41 11.84 -8.56 -22.55
C PHE A 41 12.66 -8.14 -21.32
N VAL A 42 13.59 -8.98 -20.88
CA VAL A 42 14.46 -8.72 -19.73
C VAL A 42 15.66 -7.89 -20.17
N ARG A 43 16.01 -6.87 -19.38
CA ARG A 43 17.15 -5.96 -19.61
C ARG A 43 17.92 -5.84 -18.30
N ASP A 44 19.24 -6.03 -18.35
CA ASP A 44 20.11 -5.93 -17.17
C ASP A 44 19.65 -6.78 -15.96
N ASN A 45 19.13 -7.98 -16.26
CA ASN A 45 18.51 -8.88 -15.28
C ASN A 45 17.31 -8.29 -14.54
N GLU A 46 16.64 -7.31 -15.14
CA GLU A 46 15.44 -6.68 -14.61
C GLU A 46 14.32 -6.63 -15.65
N ILE A 47 13.09 -6.57 -15.16
CA ILE A 47 11.90 -6.40 -15.99
C ILE A 47 10.88 -5.55 -15.23
N VAL A 48 10.23 -4.65 -15.95
CA VAL A 48 9.09 -3.91 -15.44
C VAL A 48 7.82 -4.55 -15.97
N LEU A 49 6.88 -4.85 -15.08
CA LEU A 49 5.62 -5.51 -15.41
C LEU A 49 4.46 -4.59 -15.01
N ASN A 50 3.57 -4.33 -15.95
CA ASN A 50 2.27 -3.74 -15.66
C ASN A 50 1.39 -4.82 -15.02
N ILE A 51 0.95 -4.59 -13.78
CA ILE A 51 0.11 -5.52 -13.03
C ILE A 51 -1.34 -5.03 -12.90
N SER A 52 -1.75 -4.01 -13.65
CA SER A 52 -3.12 -3.50 -13.62
C SER A 52 -4.14 -4.58 -14.01
N PHE A 53 -5.39 -4.38 -13.58
CA PHE A 53 -6.50 -5.25 -13.93
C PHE A 53 -6.69 -5.42 -15.45
N GLU A 54 -6.40 -4.38 -16.24
CA GLU A 54 -6.52 -4.42 -17.70
C GLU A 54 -5.39 -5.20 -18.38
N ALA A 55 -4.21 -5.22 -17.77
CA ALA A 55 -3.00 -5.83 -18.35
C ALA A 55 -2.83 -7.31 -17.97
N THR A 56 -3.57 -7.78 -16.97
CA THR A 56 -3.37 -9.10 -16.36
C THR A 56 -4.67 -9.91 -16.30
N SER A 57 -4.54 -11.23 -16.18
CA SER A 57 -5.64 -12.09 -15.77
C SER A 57 -5.20 -13.05 -14.67
N GLN A 58 -6.13 -13.36 -13.76
CA GLN A 58 -5.89 -14.24 -12.62
C GLN A 58 -4.71 -13.76 -11.75
N LEU A 59 -4.62 -12.44 -11.51
CA LEU A 59 -3.60 -11.89 -10.62
C LEU A 59 -3.77 -12.41 -9.20
N GLN A 60 -2.72 -13.02 -8.68
CA GLN A 60 -2.60 -13.50 -7.30
C GLN A 60 -1.37 -12.85 -6.68
N MET A 61 -1.58 -12.05 -5.63
CA MET A 61 -0.51 -11.43 -4.85
C MET A 61 -0.36 -12.17 -3.53
N GLY A 62 0.30 -13.33 -3.58
CA GLY A 62 0.60 -14.17 -2.42
C GLY A 62 1.73 -13.59 -1.56
N ASN A 63 2.04 -14.28 -0.45
CA ASN A 63 3.12 -13.85 0.44
C ASN A 63 4.51 -14.19 -0.11
N GLU A 64 4.63 -15.28 -0.86
CA GLU A 64 5.90 -15.75 -1.43
C GLU A 64 6.00 -15.44 -2.93
N TRP A 65 4.85 -15.42 -3.63
CA TRP A 65 4.79 -15.31 -5.09
C TRP A 65 3.72 -14.32 -5.54
N ILE A 66 4.03 -13.60 -6.62
CA ILE A 66 3.06 -12.90 -7.46
C ILE A 66 2.92 -13.69 -8.76
N GLU A 67 1.68 -14.11 -9.06
CA GLU A 67 1.36 -14.90 -10.24
C GLU A 67 0.25 -14.24 -11.05
N PHE A 68 0.37 -14.26 -12.38
CA PHE A 68 -0.68 -13.81 -13.28
C PHE A 68 -0.43 -14.30 -14.70
N ASN A 69 -1.40 -14.12 -15.59
CA ASN A 69 -1.18 -14.22 -17.03
C ASN A 69 -1.17 -12.83 -17.65
N ALA A 70 -0.27 -12.59 -18.59
CA ALA A 70 -0.20 -11.34 -19.35
C ALA A 70 0.18 -11.60 -20.81
N ARG A 71 -0.15 -10.65 -21.68
CA ARG A 71 0.17 -10.75 -23.11
C ARG A 71 1.44 -10.01 -23.45
N PHE A 72 2.37 -10.71 -24.09
CA PHE A 72 3.59 -10.13 -24.63
C PHE A 72 3.59 -10.31 -26.15
N SER A 73 3.64 -9.20 -26.90
CA SER A 73 3.53 -9.24 -28.37
C SER A 73 2.32 -10.05 -28.85
N GLY A 74 1.19 -9.91 -28.16
CA GLY A 74 -0.06 -10.60 -28.47
C GLY A 74 -0.11 -12.08 -28.09
N LYS A 75 0.92 -12.67 -27.47
CA LYS A 75 0.92 -14.05 -26.97
C LYS A 75 0.73 -14.08 -25.46
N SER A 76 -0.11 -14.97 -24.94
CA SER A 76 -0.33 -15.12 -23.50
C SER A 76 0.81 -15.88 -22.84
N HIS A 77 1.30 -15.41 -21.70
CA HIS A 77 2.33 -16.04 -20.89
C HIS A 77 1.90 -16.08 -19.43
N LYS A 78 2.12 -17.21 -18.75
CA LYS A 78 2.09 -17.28 -17.28
C LYS A 78 3.35 -16.61 -16.73
N ILE A 79 3.16 -15.71 -15.78
CA ILE A 79 4.18 -14.97 -15.07
C ILE A 79 4.18 -15.42 -13.61
N GLU A 80 5.37 -15.74 -13.09
CA GLU A 80 5.58 -16.18 -11.71
C GLU A 80 6.81 -15.46 -11.16
N VAL A 81 6.61 -14.63 -10.14
CA VAL A 81 7.66 -13.77 -9.58
C VAL A 81 7.74 -13.97 -8.07
N PRO A 82 8.90 -14.36 -7.51
CA PRO A 82 9.09 -14.37 -6.07
C PRO A 82 8.96 -12.96 -5.49
N VAL A 83 8.29 -12.81 -4.35
CA VAL A 83 8.14 -11.51 -3.67
C VAL A 83 9.50 -10.92 -3.28
N ALA A 84 10.48 -11.76 -2.94
CA ALA A 84 11.86 -11.35 -2.67
C ALA A 84 12.48 -10.55 -3.83
N ASN A 85 12.10 -10.89 -5.07
CA ASN A 85 12.65 -10.31 -6.29
C ASN A 85 11.99 -8.99 -6.72
N ILE A 86 10.94 -8.54 -6.02
CA ILE A 86 10.30 -7.26 -6.31
C ILE A 86 11.19 -6.13 -5.81
N LEU A 87 11.62 -5.26 -6.73
CA LEU A 87 12.48 -4.11 -6.43
C LEU A 87 11.65 -2.89 -6.05
N ALA A 88 10.50 -2.70 -6.71
CA ALA A 88 9.61 -1.59 -6.45
C ALA A 88 8.18 -1.88 -6.93
N ILE A 89 7.22 -1.16 -6.37
CA ILE A 89 5.88 -0.97 -6.94
C ILE A 89 5.62 0.53 -7.06
N TYR A 90 5.08 0.98 -8.20
CA TYR A 90 4.80 2.38 -8.44
C TYR A 90 3.66 2.59 -9.44
N ALA A 91 3.00 3.75 -9.36
CA ALA A 91 2.05 4.23 -10.34
C ALA A 91 2.80 4.78 -11.56
N ARG A 92 2.45 4.31 -12.76
CA ARG A 92 3.07 4.74 -14.02
C ARG A 92 2.98 6.25 -14.25
N GLU A 93 1.89 6.87 -13.82
CA GLU A 93 1.49 8.23 -14.17
C GLU A 93 2.35 9.30 -13.48
N ASN A 94 2.69 9.07 -12.22
CA ASN A 94 3.37 10.04 -11.37
C ASN A 94 4.62 9.49 -10.66
N GLY A 95 4.93 8.20 -10.84
CA GLY A 95 6.08 7.54 -10.23
C GLY A 95 5.94 7.29 -8.72
N GLN A 96 4.80 7.63 -8.11
CA GLN A 96 4.59 7.43 -6.68
C GLN A 96 4.49 5.94 -6.35
N GLY A 97 5.10 5.54 -5.24
CA GLY A 97 5.17 4.15 -4.84
C GLY A 97 6.23 3.91 -3.78
N MET A 98 6.78 2.69 -3.79
CA MET A 98 7.76 2.25 -2.81
C MET A 98 8.82 1.38 -3.48
N ALA A 99 10.07 1.61 -3.14
CA ALA A 99 11.18 0.71 -3.42
C ALA A 99 11.43 -0.18 -2.20
N PHE A 100 11.84 -1.43 -2.45
CA PHE A 100 12.15 -2.38 -1.41
C PHE A 100 13.64 -2.74 -1.43
N PRO A 101 14.26 -2.96 -0.27
CA PRO A 101 15.61 -3.50 -0.22
C PRO A 101 15.63 -4.88 -0.88
N VAL A 102 16.75 -5.18 -1.53
CA VAL A 102 17.00 -6.49 -2.13
C VAL A 102 17.61 -7.34 -1.04
N GLU A 103 16.85 -8.31 -0.53
CA GLU A 103 17.41 -9.35 0.30
C GLU A 103 18.31 -10.22 -0.58
N SER A 104 19.63 -10.00 -0.50
CA SER A 104 20.59 -10.90 -1.12
C SER A 104 20.50 -12.24 -0.39
N ALA A 105 20.36 -13.35 -1.13
CA ALA A 105 20.34 -14.70 -0.56
C ALA A 105 21.71 -15.05 0.05
N GLY A 106 21.98 -14.52 1.24
CA GLY A 106 23.26 -14.58 1.91
C GLY A 106 23.28 -13.73 3.17
N GLY A 107 22.59 -14.21 4.22
CA GLY A 107 22.84 -13.83 5.61
C GLY A 107 22.34 -12.45 6.04
N GLU A 108 21.36 -12.47 6.95
CA GLU A 108 21.16 -11.50 8.04
C GLU A 108 21.38 -10.02 7.70
N ALA A 109 20.28 -9.30 7.48
CA ALA A 109 20.21 -7.89 7.82
C ALA A 109 18.93 -7.63 8.63
N GLN A 110 19.09 -7.64 9.95
CA GLN A 110 18.40 -6.65 10.78
C GLN A 110 18.76 -5.29 10.19
N ASP A 111 17.76 -4.52 9.78
CA ASP A 111 17.90 -3.07 9.94
C ASP A 111 16.61 -2.50 10.51
N SER A 112 16.83 -1.80 11.62
CA SER A 112 15.84 -1.22 12.49
C SER A 112 15.46 0.14 11.92
N GLY A 113 14.20 0.53 12.05
CA GLY A 113 13.78 1.87 11.64
C GLY A 113 14.58 2.96 12.34
N ALA A 114 14.96 3.98 11.57
CA ALA A 114 15.11 5.36 12.04
C ALA A 114 15.05 6.31 10.83
N ASP A 115 14.11 7.25 10.93
CA ASP A 115 14.05 8.59 10.37
C ASP A 115 15.08 9.05 9.33
N ALA A 116 14.53 9.54 8.21
CA ALA A 116 15.01 10.78 7.61
C ALA A 116 13.80 11.56 7.08
N ALA A 117 13.25 12.41 7.96
CA ALA A 117 12.53 13.61 7.57
C ALA A 117 13.52 14.73 7.18
N ASP A 118 12.98 15.75 6.49
CA ASP A 118 13.53 17.06 6.09
C ASP A 118 14.38 17.14 4.81
N GLU A 119 14.16 18.09 3.87
CA GLU A 119 13.26 19.25 3.83
C GLU A 119 13.16 19.83 2.39
N ALA A 120 12.00 20.46 2.11
CA ALA A 120 11.73 21.64 1.25
C ALA A 120 12.09 21.68 -0.27
N ASP A 121 11.06 21.89 -1.10
CA ASP A 121 10.93 23.17 -1.83
C ASP A 121 9.45 23.46 -2.21
N THR A 122 9.04 24.71 -2.01
CA THR A 122 7.68 25.25 -2.24
C THR A 122 7.79 26.39 -3.25
N PRO A 123 6.78 26.64 -4.10
CA PRO A 123 6.41 28.05 -4.27
C PRO A 123 4.90 28.35 -4.32
N ALA A 124 4.52 29.25 -3.41
CA ALA A 124 3.74 30.49 -3.54
C ALA A 124 2.33 30.54 -4.21
N ALA A 125 1.44 31.21 -3.46
CA ALA A 125 -0.01 31.46 -3.66
C ALA A 125 -0.37 32.58 -4.66
N PRO A 126 -1.69 32.88 -4.86
CA PRO A 126 -2.35 33.96 -4.10
C PRO A 126 -3.79 33.61 -3.60
N ARG A 127 -4.21 33.98 -2.37
CA ARG A 127 -5.04 35.18 -1.95
C ARG A 127 -6.27 35.46 -2.85
N ALA A 128 -7.50 35.71 -2.41
CA ALA A 128 -8.23 35.94 -1.14
C ALA A 128 -9.73 35.55 -1.43
N VAL A 129 -10.69 35.39 -0.52
CA VAL A 129 -11.38 36.45 0.26
C VAL A 129 -12.12 35.84 1.47
N GLU A 130 -12.11 36.60 2.54
CA GLU A 130 -12.72 36.44 3.86
C GLU A 130 -14.12 37.07 3.89
N THR A 131 -15.11 36.39 4.49
CA THR A 131 -16.27 37.03 5.13
C THR A 131 -16.79 36.15 6.26
N ALA A 132 -16.81 36.69 7.48
CA ALA A 132 -17.59 36.26 8.64
C ALA A 132 -18.54 37.42 9.02
N PRO A 133 -19.37 37.33 10.07
CA PRO A 133 -20.30 36.28 10.51
C PRO A 133 -21.74 36.84 10.67
N VAL A 134 -22.75 36.00 10.87
CA VAL A 134 -24.05 36.41 11.47
C VAL A 134 -24.60 35.32 12.39
N ASP A 135 -24.86 35.71 13.63
CA ASP A 135 -25.72 35.10 14.65
C ASP A 135 -26.33 36.30 15.43
N PRO A 136 -27.40 36.20 16.24
CA PRO A 136 -28.10 35.00 16.72
C PRO A 136 -29.65 35.10 16.73
N ALA A 137 -30.34 34.00 17.02
CA ALA A 137 -31.66 34.04 17.67
C ALA A 137 -31.94 32.79 18.52
N GLU A 138 -32.15 33.05 19.82
CA GLU A 138 -32.79 32.29 20.90
C GLU A 138 -34.08 31.54 20.48
N ALA A 139 -34.67 30.54 21.17
CA ALA A 139 -34.50 29.91 22.48
C ALA A 139 -35.38 28.62 22.50
N SER A 140 -35.11 27.67 23.39
CA SER A 140 -36.09 27.19 24.40
C SER A 140 -35.58 25.97 25.18
N ASP A 141 -35.67 26.09 26.50
CA ASP A 141 -35.51 25.09 27.56
C ASP A 141 -36.22 23.74 27.34
N ALA A 142 -35.64 22.66 27.87
CA ALA A 142 -36.26 21.85 28.94
C ALA A 142 -35.36 20.66 29.34
N ASP A 143 -34.99 20.63 30.62
CA ASP A 143 -34.56 19.46 31.38
C ASP A 143 -35.52 18.27 31.24
N ASP A 144 -34.99 17.05 31.11
CA ASP A 144 -35.37 15.92 31.97
C ASP A 144 -34.38 14.74 31.80
N LYS A 145 -33.76 14.34 32.91
CA LYS A 145 -33.12 13.03 33.08
C LYS A 145 -33.97 12.24 34.08
N PRO A 146 -34.10 10.93 33.87
CA PRO A 146 -33.65 10.04 34.94
C PRO A 146 -32.74 8.90 34.45
N GLN A 147 -31.91 8.45 35.38
CA GLN A 147 -30.92 7.37 35.29
C GLN A 147 -31.53 6.04 35.81
N PRO A 148 -30.74 4.96 35.94
CA PRO A 148 -30.63 3.80 35.07
C PRO A 148 -31.38 2.57 35.60
N ASP A 149 -31.78 1.65 34.72
CA ASP A 149 -32.13 0.29 35.14
C ASP A 149 -31.00 -0.69 34.76
N ASP A 150 -30.48 -1.29 35.82
CA ASP A 150 -29.57 -2.42 35.92
C ASP A 150 -30.27 -3.68 35.40
N ASP A 151 -29.75 -4.29 34.33
CA ASP A 151 -29.97 -5.71 34.11
C ASP A 151 -28.68 -6.40 33.64
N GLY A 152 -28.37 -7.48 34.34
CA GLY A 152 -27.06 -8.09 34.38
C GLY A 152 -26.67 -8.77 33.07
N SER A 153 -25.46 -8.46 32.60
CA SER A 153 -24.70 -9.37 31.75
C SER A 153 -23.29 -9.54 32.29
N LYS A 154 -23.10 -10.62 33.04
CA LYS A 154 -21.78 -11.22 33.26
C LYS A 154 -21.27 -11.74 31.91
N GLY A 155 -20.19 -11.16 31.39
CA GLY A 155 -19.42 -11.79 30.33
C GLY A 155 -18.66 -10.82 29.43
N GLY A 156 -17.33 -10.84 29.54
CA GLY A 156 -16.42 -10.23 28.56
C GLY A 156 -15.76 -8.95 29.04
N GLY A 157 -14.54 -9.06 29.57
CA GLY A 157 -13.69 -7.90 29.79
C GLY A 157 -13.51 -7.16 28.46
N ARG A 158 -14.12 -5.97 28.33
CA ARG A 158 -13.95 -5.12 27.15
C ARG A 158 -12.47 -4.78 27.01
N ALA A 159 -11.86 -5.19 25.89
CA ALA A 159 -10.51 -4.77 25.54
C ALA A 159 -10.47 -3.23 25.52
N ARG A 160 -9.70 -2.62 26.41
CA ARG A 160 -9.49 -1.17 26.42
C ARG A 160 -8.30 -0.85 25.52
N LEU A 161 -8.50 0.06 24.57
CA LEU A 161 -7.41 0.67 23.81
C LEU A 161 -6.41 1.26 24.81
N LYS A 162 -5.14 0.87 24.74
CA LYS A 162 -4.08 1.55 25.49
C LYS A 162 -3.59 2.70 24.62
N ILE A 163 -3.71 3.91 25.14
CA ILE A 163 -3.06 5.09 24.55
C ILE A 163 -1.56 4.91 24.78
N VAL A 164 -0.78 4.79 23.70
CA VAL A 164 0.68 4.81 23.74
C VAL A 164 1.09 6.29 23.65
N LYS A 165 1.96 6.73 24.56
CA LYS A 165 2.49 8.09 24.61
C LYS A 165 3.86 8.14 23.96
#